data_AF-A0A3Q3JJX8-F1
#
_entry.id   AF-A0A3Q3JJX8-F1
#
_cell.length_a   1.000
_cell.length_b   1.000
_cell.length_c   1.000
_cell.angle_alpha   90.00
_cell.angle_beta   90.00
_cell.angle_gamma   90.00
#
_symmetry.space_group_name_H-M   'P 1'
#
loop_
_entity.id
_entity.type
_entity.pdbx_description
1 polymer ?
#
loop_
_entity_poly.entity_id
_entity_poly.type
_entity_poly.pdbx_seq_one_letter_code
_entity_poly.pdbx_strand_id
1 'polypeptide(L)'
;MENIQDVPIDIQTSKLLDWLLDRRHCNLKWQSAVKVIREKINAAIQDMPENEEIKQLLSGSYIHYFHCLRIVEILKRTEASSKNIFGRYSSQRMKDWQEIVALYEADNVYLVEVASLLSRNISYEGPALRRQLAKAQQLQQELSRREVECQSSAADLRQRYYAACKQYGITGENVARELQALVKDLPAVLDEVGKDAAKLEKHIQLYTAFTNFVCEWSEPVLPMLTFAQKRGNTTFYEWRTGKVPTVVERPVVEDAPPATATEDTIDWGDFGKATDTQGFNSGITVEDGIDWGISLEPNSEDSGAGGIDWGDSEAAPAEFEIVDAGTDCPEGVARGEDALTILENSQSRSQFIDELMELEVFLTQRLSEMGEEGDVVAMSQFQLAPSIIQGQTCEHIREMLSEVQDLLGRLTSVRMQHLFMIQASPRYVERVSEVLRQKLKQADILVLKGTTMAEKRQEALKEQSRLEPRVDLLAGCTRELQKLVANYFLLFHLFTRLAVSQVTRKPRLCGIFVTLWSSVIIRKQILVLLIQYLLRLKDYTVD
;
A
#
# COMPACT_ATOMS: atom_id res chain seq x y z
N MET A 1 -32.39 -57.22 -10.58
CA MET A 1 -32.69 -56.22 -11.62
C MET A 1 -33.46 -55.12 -10.94
N GLU A 2 -32.81 -53.98 -10.68
CA GLU A 2 -33.49 -52.82 -10.10
C GLU A 2 -34.64 -52.40 -11.02
N ASN A 3 -35.79 -52.16 -10.41
CA ASN A 3 -37.01 -51.81 -11.12
C ASN A 3 -36.79 -50.44 -11.79
N ILE A 4 -36.68 -50.41 -13.13
CA ILE A 4 -36.43 -49.20 -13.94
C ILE A 4 -37.44 -48.07 -13.63
N GLN A 5 -38.54 -48.39 -12.95
CA GLN A 5 -39.51 -47.43 -12.45
C GLN A 5 -38.98 -46.50 -11.34
N ASP A 6 -37.97 -46.89 -10.56
CA ASP A 6 -37.47 -46.15 -9.37
C ASP A 6 -36.26 -45.24 -9.63
N VAL A 7 -35.85 -45.05 -10.89
CA VAL A 7 -34.77 -44.12 -11.23
C VAL A 7 -35.28 -42.67 -11.11
N PRO A 8 -34.63 -41.80 -10.30
CA PRO A 8 -35.01 -40.40 -10.21
C PRO A 8 -34.80 -39.71 -11.57
N ILE A 9 -35.77 -38.90 -11.97
CA ILE A 9 -35.66 -38.08 -13.18
C ILE A 9 -34.66 -36.96 -12.90
N ASP A 10 -33.42 -37.16 -13.31
CA ASP A 10 -32.37 -36.13 -13.26
C ASP A 10 -32.40 -35.30 -14.55
N ILE A 11 -32.64 -33.99 -14.42
CA ILE A 11 -32.71 -33.05 -15.53
C ILE A 11 -31.76 -31.91 -15.22
N GLN A 12 -30.75 -31.74 -16.09
CA GLN A 12 -29.90 -30.57 -16.06
C GLN A 12 -30.74 -29.29 -16.26
N THR A 13 -30.62 -28.33 -15.34
CA THR A 13 -31.45 -27.11 -15.33
C THR A 13 -31.44 -26.33 -16.65
N SER A 14 -30.29 -26.28 -17.33
CA SER A 14 -30.16 -25.61 -18.64
C SER A 14 -31.00 -26.26 -19.74
N LYS A 15 -31.26 -27.57 -19.64
CA LYS A 15 -32.06 -28.35 -20.60
C LYS A 15 -33.51 -28.52 -20.18
N LEU A 16 -33.90 -28.00 -19.01
CA LEU A 16 -35.24 -28.17 -18.46
C LEU A 16 -36.32 -27.62 -19.41
N LEU A 17 -36.09 -26.44 -19.98
CA LEU A 17 -37.04 -25.81 -20.90
C LEU A 17 -37.24 -26.66 -22.17
N ASP A 18 -36.15 -27.08 -22.80
CA ASP A 18 -36.19 -27.91 -24.02
C ASP A 18 -36.87 -29.25 -23.74
N TRP A 19 -36.55 -29.88 -22.62
CA TRP A 19 -37.18 -31.12 -22.17
C TRP A 19 -38.70 -30.98 -22.03
N LEU A 20 -39.19 -29.85 -21.49
CA LEU A 20 -40.62 -29.57 -21.33
C LEU A 20 -41.33 -29.43 -22.69
N LEU A 21 -40.67 -28.82 -23.66
CA LEU A 21 -41.19 -28.62 -25.01
C LEU A 21 -41.18 -29.92 -25.82
N ASP A 22 -40.07 -30.67 -25.80
CA ASP A 22 -39.91 -31.93 -26.54
C ASP A 22 -40.93 -32.99 -26.13
N ARG A 23 -41.23 -33.06 -24.83
CA ARG A 23 -42.23 -33.99 -24.27
C ARG A 23 -43.66 -33.45 -24.32
N ARG A 24 -43.87 -32.30 -24.97
CA ARG A 24 -45.16 -31.64 -25.16
C ARG A 24 -45.89 -31.37 -23.85
N HIS A 25 -45.15 -31.08 -22.78
CA HIS A 25 -45.75 -30.60 -21.53
C HIS A 25 -46.33 -29.19 -21.70
N CYS A 26 -45.77 -28.41 -22.63
CA CYS A 26 -46.19 -27.05 -22.96
C CYS A 26 -46.20 -26.83 -24.49
N ASN A 27 -46.90 -25.79 -24.92
CA ASN A 27 -46.96 -25.39 -26.33
C ASN A 27 -45.68 -24.66 -26.78
N LEU A 28 -45.23 -24.86 -28.02
CA LEU A 28 -44.11 -24.15 -28.63
C LEU A 28 -44.31 -22.63 -28.65
N LYS A 29 -45.56 -22.15 -28.75
CA LYS A 29 -45.92 -20.72 -28.75
C LYS A 29 -46.07 -20.12 -27.34
N TRP A 30 -45.40 -20.67 -26.33
CA TRP A 30 -45.53 -20.22 -24.94
C TRP A 30 -45.10 -18.77 -24.72
N GLN A 31 -44.12 -18.26 -25.48
CA GLN A 31 -43.61 -16.89 -25.34
C GLN A 31 -44.68 -15.83 -25.60
N SER A 32 -45.53 -16.02 -26.62
CA SER A 32 -46.65 -15.13 -26.90
C SER A 32 -47.71 -15.20 -25.80
N ALA A 33 -47.94 -16.39 -25.23
CA ALA A 33 -48.87 -16.56 -24.13
C ALA A 33 -48.37 -15.84 -22.86
N VAL A 34 -47.08 -15.98 -22.52
CA VAL A 34 -46.45 -15.24 -21.42
C VAL A 34 -46.57 -13.74 -21.63
N LYS A 35 -46.34 -13.22 -22.85
CA LYS A 35 -46.49 -11.78 -23.14
C LYS A 35 -47.90 -11.27 -22.84
N VAL A 36 -48.93 -11.98 -23.29
CA VAL A 36 -50.34 -11.61 -23.02
C VAL A 36 -50.65 -11.65 -21.52
N ILE A 37 -50.14 -12.67 -20.81
CA ILE A 37 -50.31 -12.80 -19.37
C ILE A 37 -49.64 -11.63 -18.64
N ARG A 38 -48.44 -11.21 -19.07
CA ARG A 38 -47.70 -10.07 -18.52
C ARG A 38 -48.46 -8.76 -18.68
N GLU A 39 -49.05 -8.52 -19.85
CA GLU A 39 -49.89 -7.34 -20.11
C GLU A 39 -51.09 -7.31 -19.16
N LYS A 40 -51.76 -8.46 -18.95
CA LYS A 40 -52.87 -8.57 -17.98
C LYS A 40 -52.44 -8.39 -16.54
N ILE A 41 -51.29 -8.95 -16.13
CA ILE A 41 -50.72 -8.73 -14.79
C ILE A 41 -50.48 -7.23 -14.57
N ASN A 42 -49.86 -6.53 -15.52
CA ASN A 42 -49.59 -5.10 -15.40
C ASN A 42 -50.87 -4.26 -15.25
N ALA A 43 -51.95 -4.63 -15.95
CA ALA A 43 -53.25 -4.00 -15.81
C ALA A 43 -53.89 -4.31 -14.43
N ALA A 44 -53.85 -5.57 -14.01
CA ALA A 44 -54.46 -6.02 -12.76
C ALA A 44 -53.76 -5.47 -11.50
N ILE A 45 -52.45 -5.19 -11.57
CA ILE A 45 -51.68 -4.58 -10.46
C ILE A 45 -52.16 -3.17 -10.12
N GLN A 46 -52.76 -2.43 -11.08
CA GLN A 46 -53.25 -1.07 -10.83
C GLN A 46 -54.47 -1.05 -9.88
N ASP A 47 -55.19 -2.17 -9.77
CA ASP A 47 -56.36 -2.32 -8.91
C ASP A 47 -56.06 -3.31 -7.76
N MET A 48 -55.12 -2.98 -6.86
CA MET A 48 -54.76 -3.78 -5.69
C MET A 48 -55.38 -3.26 -4.38
N PRO A 49 -55.81 -4.15 -3.46
CA PRO A 49 -56.21 -3.73 -2.13
C PRO A 49 -55.00 -3.36 -1.27
N GLU A 50 -55.20 -2.49 -0.28
CA GLU A 50 -54.21 -2.23 0.75
C GLU A 50 -54.07 -3.45 1.67
N ASN A 51 -53.16 -4.34 1.30
CA ASN A 51 -52.79 -5.51 2.10
C ASN A 51 -51.27 -5.65 2.09
N GLU A 52 -50.67 -5.72 3.28
CA GLU A 52 -49.21 -5.77 3.45
C GLU A 52 -48.57 -7.02 2.83
N GLU A 53 -49.24 -8.17 2.85
CA GLU A 53 -48.76 -9.41 2.22
C GLU A 53 -48.76 -9.27 0.69
N ILE A 54 -49.78 -8.64 0.12
CA ILE A 54 -49.82 -8.35 -1.32
C ILE A 54 -48.74 -7.33 -1.70
N LYS A 55 -48.54 -6.27 -0.90
CA LYS A 55 -47.46 -5.29 -1.12
C LYS A 55 -46.08 -5.96 -1.10
N GLN A 56 -45.85 -6.89 -0.18
CA GLN A 56 -44.60 -7.67 -0.12
C GLN A 56 -44.41 -8.56 -1.37
N LEU A 57 -45.45 -9.28 -1.79
CA LEU A 57 -45.42 -10.13 -2.99
C LEU A 57 -45.18 -9.32 -4.28
N LEU A 58 -45.58 -8.05 -4.31
CA LEU A 58 -45.40 -7.15 -5.44
C LEU A 58 -44.10 -6.32 -5.34
N SER A 59 -43.40 -6.34 -4.21
CA SER A 59 -42.19 -5.55 -4.00
C SER A 59 -40.97 -6.20 -4.66
N GLY A 60 -40.45 -5.57 -5.72
CA GLY A 60 -39.14 -5.86 -6.29
C GLY A 60 -38.96 -7.21 -7.01
N SER A 61 -39.99 -8.06 -7.08
CA SER A 61 -39.91 -9.40 -7.70
C SER A 61 -40.60 -9.46 -9.07
N TYR A 62 -40.12 -10.36 -9.92
CA TYR A 62 -40.81 -10.77 -11.13
C TYR A 62 -42.05 -11.63 -10.78
N ILE A 63 -43.25 -11.10 -11.01
CA ILE A 63 -44.52 -11.74 -10.60
C ILE A 63 -44.85 -12.92 -11.53
N HIS A 64 -44.50 -14.15 -11.17
CA HIS A 64 -44.90 -15.35 -11.92
C HIS A 64 -46.20 -16.00 -11.37
N TYR A 65 -46.63 -17.08 -12.01
CA TYR A 65 -47.84 -17.87 -11.67
C TYR A 65 -48.08 -18.09 -10.17
N PHE A 66 -47.08 -18.53 -9.40
CA PHE A 66 -47.29 -18.81 -7.97
C PHE A 66 -47.59 -17.57 -7.12
N HIS A 67 -47.05 -16.39 -7.49
CA HIS A 67 -47.47 -15.14 -6.88
C HIS A 67 -48.93 -14.84 -7.22
N CYS A 68 -49.36 -15.08 -8.47
CA CYS A 68 -50.75 -14.91 -8.89
C CYS A 68 -51.69 -15.85 -8.12
N LEU A 69 -51.29 -17.11 -7.88
CA LEU A 69 -52.04 -18.04 -7.05
C LEU A 69 -52.19 -17.54 -5.61
N ARG A 70 -51.10 -17.05 -5.00
CA ARG A 70 -51.14 -16.52 -3.63
C ARG A 70 -52.00 -15.26 -3.54
N ILE A 71 -51.91 -14.37 -4.53
CA ILE A 71 -52.78 -13.18 -4.62
C ILE A 71 -54.25 -13.62 -4.70
N VAL A 72 -54.61 -14.57 -5.57
CA VAL A 72 -55.98 -15.11 -5.63
C VAL A 72 -56.41 -15.73 -4.30
N GLU A 73 -55.52 -16.41 -3.59
CA GLU A 73 -55.81 -16.97 -2.28
C GLU A 73 -56.09 -15.89 -1.22
N ILE A 74 -55.25 -14.85 -1.17
CA ILE A 74 -55.45 -13.71 -0.26
C ILE A 74 -56.79 -13.03 -0.59
N LEU A 75 -57.07 -12.77 -1.87
CA LEU A 75 -58.33 -12.19 -2.32
C LEU A 75 -59.55 -13.07 -1.94
N LYS A 76 -59.41 -14.40 -1.92
CA LYS A 76 -60.49 -15.31 -1.48
C LYS A 76 -60.79 -15.14 0.01
N ARG A 77 -59.79 -14.82 0.83
CA ARG A 77 -59.92 -14.59 2.27
C ARG A 77 -60.46 -13.20 2.57
N THR A 78 -59.97 -12.18 1.86
CA THR A 78 -60.33 -10.77 2.10
C THR A 78 -61.67 -10.38 1.47
N GLU A 79 -62.05 -10.97 0.33
CA GLU A 79 -63.28 -10.64 -0.41
C GLU A 79 -64.35 -11.75 -0.29
N ALA A 80 -64.32 -12.54 0.80
CA ALA A 80 -65.20 -13.71 0.98
C ALA A 80 -66.71 -13.39 0.94
N SER A 81 -67.10 -12.14 1.20
CA SER A 81 -68.49 -11.65 1.21
C SER A 81 -69.04 -11.24 -0.18
N SER A 82 -68.20 -11.17 -1.22
CA SER A 82 -68.59 -10.66 -2.56
C SER A 82 -69.06 -11.76 -3.53
N LYS A 83 -69.70 -12.82 -3.04
CA LYS A 83 -70.21 -13.91 -3.90
C LYS A 83 -71.63 -13.63 -4.37
N ASN A 84 -71.85 -13.74 -5.67
CA ASN A 84 -73.19 -13.72 -6.28
C ASN A 84 -73.99 -14.97 -5.85
N ILE A 85 -75.32 -14.93 -6.04
CA ILE A 85 -76.29 -15.98 -5.66
C ILE A 85 -75.94 -17.38 -6.22
N PHE A 86 -75.08 -17.46 -7.25
CA PHE A 86 -74.55 -18.71 -7.84
C PHE A 86 -73.16 -19.13 -7.31
N GLY A 87 -72.68 -18.55 -6.21
CA GLY A 87 -71.39 -18.86 -5.59
C GLY A 87 -70.15 -18.33 -6.32
N ARG A 88 -70.33 -17.50 -7.35
CA ARG A 88 -69.23 -16.88 -8.13
C ARG A 88 -68.86 -15.51 -7.54
N TYR A 89 -67.57 -15.20 -7.47
CA TYR A 89 -67.08 -13.89 -7.01
C TYR A 89 -67.48 -12.77 -7.98
N SER A 90 -67.93 -11.63 -7.46
CA SER A 90 -68.47 -10.53 -8.27
C SER A 90 -67.45 -9.43 -8.59
N SER A 91 -66.40 -9.27 -7.76
CA SER A 91 -65.37 -8.24 -7.91
C SER A 91 -64.57 -8.38 -9.22
N GLN A 92 -64.30 -7.25 -9.86
CA GLN A 92 -63.53 -7.20 -11.12
C GLN A 92 -62.10 -7.70 -10.90
N ARG A 93 -61.43 -7.21 -9.85
CA ARG A 93 -60.12 -7.68 -9.40
C ARG A 93 -60.02 -9.19 -9.28
N MET A 94 -60.94 -9.85 -8.56
CA MET A 94 -60.90 -11.31 -8.42
C MET A 94 -61.05 -12.01 -9.78
N LYS A 95 -61.90 -11.49 -10.67
CA LYS A 95 -62.06 -12.04 -12.02
C LYS A 95 -60.77 -11.90 -12.84
N ASP A 96 -60.12 -10.74 -12.78
CA ASP A 96 -58.88 -10.47 -13.52
C ASP A 96 -57.75 -11.40 -13.07
N TRP A 97 -57.55 -11.59 -11.76
CA TRP A 97 -56.54 -12.51 -11.24
C TRP A 97 -56.88 -13.99 -11.48
N GLN A 98 -58.16 -14.37 -11.45
CA GLN A 98 -58.59 -15.71 -11.84
C GLN A 98 -58.37 -15.96 -13.33
N GLU A 99 -58.59 -14.96 -14.18
CA GLU A 99 -58.31 -15.05 -15.61
C GLU A 99 -56.81 -15.21 -15.88
N ILE A 100 -55.96 -14.42 -15.20
CA ILE A 100 -54.50 -14.54 -15.28
C ILE A 100 -54.05 -15.96 -14.90
N VAL A 101 -54.57 -16.51 -13.80
CA VAL A 101 -54.29 -17.89 -13.37
C VAL A 101 -54.77 -18.90 -14.43
N ALA A 102 -55.97 -18.73 -14.99
CA ALA A 102 -56.50 -19.61 -16.03
C ALA A 102 -55.64 -19.58 -17.32
N LEU A 103 -55.12 -18.41 -17.70
CA LEU A 103 -54.22 -18.27 -18.85
C LEU A 103 -52.86 -18.93 -18.60
N TYR A 104 -52.35 -18.89 -17.38
CA TYR A 104 -51.14 -19.63 -17.00
C TYR A 104 -51.35 -21.14 -17.02
N GLU A 105 -52.50 -21.63 -16.56
CA GLU A 105 -52.88 -23.05 -16.57
C GLU A 105 -53.22 -23.56 -17.98
N ALA A 106 -53.65 -22.66 -18.88
CA ALA A 106 -53.74 -22.94 -20.30
C ALA A 106 -52.35 -23.34 -20.83
N ASP A 107 -52.31 -24.46 -21.56
CA ASP A 107 -51.10 -25.16 -22.02
C ASP A 107 -49.90 -25.25 -21.05
N ASN A 108 -50.15 -25.22 -19.73
CA ASN A 108 -49.13 -25.26 -18.67
C ASN A 108 -48.05 -24.17 -18.81
N VAL A 109 -48.40 -22.98 -19.32
CA VAL A 109 -47.47 -21.87 -19.58
C VAL A 109 -46.66 -21.47 -18.34
N TYR A 110 -47.22 -21.63 -17.13
CA TYR A 110 -46.49 -21.38 -15.88
C TYR A 110 -45.20 -22.19 -15.74
N LEU A 111 -45.16 -23.42 -16.25
CA LEU A 111 -44.07 -24.35 -16.04
C LEU A 111 -42.84 -23.96 -16.87
N VAL A 112 -43.06 -23.54 -18.13
CA VAL A 112 -42.00 -23.04 -19.01
C VAL A 112 -41.48 -21.67 -18.58
N GLU A 113 -42.35 -20.79 -18.06
CA GLU A 113 -41.90 -19.50 -17.51
C GLU A 113 -41.00 -19.73 -16.28
N VAL A 114 -41.42 -20.58 -15.34
CA VAL A 114 -40.65 -20.91 -14.14
C VAL A 114 -39.34 -21.62 -14.49
N ALA A 115 -39.36 -22.55 -15.44
CA ALA A 115 -38.15 -23.21 -15.95
C ALA A 115 -37.18 -22.20 -16.58
N SER A 116 -37.69 -21.25 -17.36
CA SER A 116 -36.90 -20.18 -17.98
C SER A 116 -36.27 -19.26 -16.93
N LEU A 117 -37.04 -18.84 -15.91
CA LEU A 117 -36.54 -18.03 -14.80
C LEU A 117 -35.47 -18.76 -13.98
N LEU A 118 -35.71 -20.03 -13.65
CA LEU A 118 -34.78 -20.86 -12.91
C LEU A 118 -33.45 -21.01 -13.67
N SER A 119 -33.52 -21.30 -14.98
CA SER A 119 -32.35 -21.38 -15.85
C SER A 119 -31.58 -20.06 -15.92
N ARG A 120 -32.28 -18.92 -16.02
CA ARG A 120 -31.66 -17.59 -16.04
C ARG A 120 -30.95 -17.27 -14.72
N ASN A 121 -31.58 -17.55 -13.59
CA ASN A 121 -31.02 -17.29 -12.27
C ASN A 121 -29.73 -18.09 -12.03
N ILE A 122 -29.73 -19.38 -12.42
CA ILE A 122 -28.60 -20.27 -12.21
C ILE A 122 -27.46 -20.01 -13.21
N SER A 123 -27.80 -19.70 -14.47
CA SER A 123 -26.80 -19.59 -15.53
C SER A 123 -26.20 -18.19 -15.66
N TYR A 124 -26.93 -17.14 -15.31
CA TYR A 124 -26.52 -15.75 -15.56
C TYR A 124 -26.52 -14.89 -14.30
N GLU A 125 -27.68 -14.69 -13.66
CA GLU A 125 -27.83 -13.71 -12.57
C GLU A 125 -26.99 -14.08 -11.33
N GLY A 126 -27.09 -15.33 -10.88
CA GLY A 126 -26.36 -15.83 -9.72
C GLY A 126 -24.85 -15.76 -9.91
N PRO A 127 -24.30 -16.28 -11.03
CA PRO A 127 -22.89 -16.14 -11.33
C PRO A 127 -22.43 -14.69 -11.55
N ALA A 128 -23.27 -13.82 -12.12
CA ALA A 128 -22.92 -12.41 -12.31
C ALA A 128 -22.80 -11.66 -10.98
N LEU A 129 -23.79 -11.81 -10.08
CA LEU A 129 -23.76 -11.18 -8.75
C LEU A 129 -22.60 -11.73 -7.90
N ARG A 130 -22.36 -13.05 -7.92
CA ARG A 130 -21.21 -13.64 -7.21
C ARG A 130 -19.87 -13.15 -7.75
N ARG A 131 -19.73 -12.95 -9.06
CA ARG A 131 -18.52 -12.35 -9.65
C ARG A 131 -18.33 -10.91 -9.20
N GLN A 132 -19.40 -10.11 -9.12
CA GLN A 132 -19.32 -8.74 -8.61
C GLN A 132 -18.91 -8.72 -7.13
N LEU A 133 -19.49 -9.59 -6.30
CA LEU A 133 -19.12 -9.74 -4.90
C LEU A 133 -17.64 -10.13 -4.73
N ALA A 134 -17.18 -11.12 -5.49
CA ALA A 134 -15.78 -11.57 -5.45
C ALA A 134 -14.82 -10.45 -5.88
N LYS A 135 -15.15 -9.66 -6.91
CA LYS A 135 -14.36 -8.48 -7.31
C LYS A 135 -14.27 -7.44 -6.19
N ALA A 136 -15.39 -7.15 -5.52
CA ALA A 136 -15.41 -6.21 -4.40
C ALA A 136 -14.55 -6.69 -3.23
N GLN A 137 -14.59 -8.00 -2.92
CA GLN A 137 -13.75 -8.61 -1.88
C GLN A 137 -12.26 -8.60 -2.24
N GLN A 138 -11.92 -8.96 -3.49
CA GLN A 138 -10.54 -8.93 -3.97
C GLN A 138 -9.97 -7.50 -3.94
N LEU A 139 -10.76 -6.51 -4.39
CA LEU A 139 -10.38 -5.11 -4.34
C LEU A 139 -10.13 -4.63 -2.91
N GLN A 140 -10.96 -5.05 -1.94
CA GLN A 140 -10.73 -4.72 -0.52
C GLN A 140 -9.42 -5.31 0.00
N GLN A 141 -9.12 -6.57 -0.33
CA GLN A 141 -7.88 -7.22 0.10
C GLN A 141 -6.66 -6.52 -0.50
N GLU A 142 -6.69 -6.20 -1.80
CA GLU A 142 -5.62 -5.48 -2.48
C GLU A 142 -5.41 -4.08 -1.88
N LEU A 143 -6.49 -3.32 -1.68
CA LEU A 143 -6.42 -1.99 -1.07
C LEU A 143 -5.89 -2.05 0.37
N SER A 144 -6.29 -3.07 1.15
CA SER A 144 -5.76 -3.26 2.51
C SER A 144 -4.26 -3.54 2.52
N ARG A 145 -3.76 -4.35 1.56
CA ARG A 145 -2.33 -4.63 1.43
C ARG A 145 -1.57 -3.36 1.05
N ARG A 146 -2.06 -2.63 0.04
CA ARG A 146 -1.46 -1.35 -0.41
C ARG A 146 -1.49 -0.27 0.66
N GLU A 147 -2.53 -0.21 1.50
CA GLU A 147 -2.63 0.69 2.65
C GLU A 147 -1.49 0.45 3.64
N VAL A 148 -1.27 -0.83 4.02
CA VAL A 148 -0.18 -1.22 4.92
C VAL A 148 1.19 -0.95 4.31
N GLU A 149 1.39 -1.26 3.03
CA GLU A 149 2.63 -0.96 2.29
C GLU A 149 2.95 0.54 2.27
N CYS A 150 1.94 1.40 2.09
CA CYS A 150 2.11 2.85 2.16
C CYS A 150 2.51 3.31 3.56
N GLN A 151 1.87 2.75 4.61
CA GLN A 151 2.17 3.08 6.00
C GLN A 151 3.58 2.65 6.40
N SER A 152 4.00 1.43 6.05
CA SER A 152 5.35 0.95 6.35
C SER A 152 6.41 1.78 5.61
N SER A 153 6.18 2.06 4.32
CA SER A 153 7.10 2.87 3.51
C SER A 153 7.22 4.31 4.03
N ALA A 154 6.11 4.91 4.49
CA ALA A 154 6.13 6.23 5.12
C ALA A 154 6.90 6.23 6.45
N ALA A 155 6.72 5.18 7.26
CA ALA A 155 7.45 5.01 8.51
C ALA A 155 8.96 4.85 8.28
N ASP A 156 9.36 4.05 7.29
CA ASP A 156 10.76 3.85 6.92
C ASP A 156 11.42 5.15 6.45
N LEU A 157 10.73 5.96 5.64
CA LEU A 157 11.23 7.28 5.22
C LEU A 157 11.41 8.23 6.40
N ARG A 158 10.46 8.26 7.34
CA ARG A 158 10.57 9.05 8.57
C ARG A 158 11.71 8.57 9.45
N GLN A 159 11.89 7.26 9.59
CA GLN A 159 13.03 6.70 10.35
C GLN A 159 14.36 7.09 9.70
N ARG A 160 14.48 7.00 8.37
CA ARG A 160 15.69 7.43 7.64
C ARG A 160 15.93 8.93 7.77
N TYR A 161 14.87 9.74 7.83
CA TYR A 161 14.98 11.17 8.10
C TYR A 161 15.56 11.44 9.50
N TYR A 162 15.00 10.83 10.55
CA TYR A 162 15.49 11.04 11.93
C TYR A 162 16.89 10.45 12.14
N ALA A 163 17.21 9.33 11.50
CA ALA A 163 18.55 8.76 11.52
C ALA A 163 19.58 9.72 10.91
N ALA A 164 19.24 10.36 9.78
CA ALA A 164 20.09 11.38 9.17
C ALA A 164 20.20 12.64 10.05
N CYS A 165 19.11 13.11 10.65
CA CYS A 165 19.16 14.23 11.61
C CYS A 165 20.10 13.93 12.78
N LYS A 166 20.08 12.70 13.30
CA LYS A 166 20.99 12.27 14.37
C LYS A 166 22.47 12.30 13.96
N GLN A 167 22.80 12.00 12.70
CA GLN A 167 24.18 12.08 12.19
C GLN A 167 24.72 13.52 12.23
N TYR A 168 23.86 14.51 11.98
CA TYR A 168 24.21 15.92 12.11
C TYR A 168 24.14 16.44 13.56
N GLY A 169 23.54 15.68 14.49
CA GLY A 169 23.32 16.10 15.87
C GLY A 169 22.18 17.10 16.03
N ILE A 170 21.18 17.04 15.14
CA ILE A 170 20.03 17.94 15.09
C ILE A 170 18.72 17.20 15.42
N THR A 171 17.69 17.92 15.83
CA THR A 171 16.36 17.36 16.17
C THR A 171 15.47 17.18 14.94
N GLY A 172 15.63 18.03 13.93
CA GLY A 172 14.85 18.00 12.69
C GLY A 172 13.59 18.88 12.72
N GLU A 173 13.47 19.86 13.62
CA GLU A 173 12.33 20.78 13.61
C GLU A 173 12.55 21.87 12.57
N ASN A 174 13.73 22.51 12.60
CA ASN A 174 14.16 23.45 11.57
C ASN A 174 15.60 23.18 11.19
N VAL A 175 15.78 22.24 10.26
CA VAL A 175 17.09 21.74 9.81
C VAL A 175 18.05 22.89 9.48
N ALA A 176 17.62 23.89 8.73
CA ALA A 176 18.49 25.01 8.33
C ALA A 176 19.00 25.81 9.54
N ARG A 177 18.11 26.14 10.49
CA ARG A 177 18.48 26.89 11.71
C ARG A 177 19.33 26.05 12.66
N GLU A 178 18.98 24.78 12.83
CA GLU A 178 19.72 23.86 13.71
C GLU A 178 21.15 23.63 13.21
N LEU A 179 21.33 23.44 11.90
CA LEU A 179 22.66 23.30 11.29
C LEU A 179 23.50 24.59 11.42
N GLN A 180 22.89 25.76 11.25
CA GLN A 180 23.57 27.04 11.43
C GLN A 180 23.97 27.28 12.89
N ALA A 181 23.12 26.90 13.85
CA ALA A 181 23.42 27.03 15.28
C ALA A 181 24.65 26.20 15.67
N LEU A 182 24.79 24.99 15.11
CA LEU A 182 25.95 24.13 15.38
C LEU A 182 27.29 24.74 14.96
N VAL A 183 27.30 25.57 13.90
CA VAL A 183 28.54 26.26 13.47
C VAL A 183 28.90 27.43 14.38
N LYS A 184 27.94 28.02 15.08
CA LYS A 184 28.23 29.11 16.05
C LYS A 184 29.09 28.63 17.21
N ASP A 185 28.93 27.37 17.61
CA ASP A 185 29.70 26.76 18.71
C ASP A 185 31.05 26.18 18.26
N LEU A 186 31.26 26.00 16.94
CA LEU A 186 32.45 25.36 16.38
C LEU A 186 33.77 26.07 16.76
N PRO A 187 33.90 27.42 16.69
CA PRO A 187 35.15 28.09 17.06
C PRO A 187 35.59 27.79 18.50
N ALA A 188 34.65 27.73 19.45
CA ALA A 188 34.96 27.41 20.84
C ALA A 188 35.48 25.97 21.00
N VAL A 189 34.91 25.01 20.26
CA VAL A 189 35.39 23.62 20.26
C VAL A 189 36.82 23.54 19.70
N LEU A 190 37.10 24.26 18.62
CA LEU A 190 38.43 24.31 18.00
C LEU A 190 39.46 24.99 18.90
N ASP A 191 39.08 26.06 19.61
CA ASP A 191 39.97 26.72 20.57
C ASP A 191 40.38 25.78 21.71
N GLU A 192 39.46 24.94 22.21
CA GLU A 192 39.81 23.91 23.20
C GLU A 192 40.77 22.86 22.62
N VAL A 193 40.59 22.44 21.36
CA VAL A 193 41.54 21.52 20.70
C VAL A 193 42.93 22.16 20.60
N GLY A 194 43.00 23.42 20.20
CA GLY A 194 44.26 24.16 20.12
C GLY A 194 44.93 24.37 21.48
N LYS A 195 44.16 24.56 22.55
CA LYS A 195 44.70 24.61 23.92
C LYS A 195 45.28 23.26 24.34
N ASP A 196 44.57 22.18 24.04
CA ASP A 196 44.99 20.83 24.38
C ASP A 196 46.24 20.38 23.58
N ALA A 197 46.51 20.97 22.42
CA ALA A 197 47.77 20.77 21.69
C ALA A 197 49.01 21.11 22.53
N ALA A 198 48.89 21.93 23.59
CA ALA A 198 49.99 22.19 24.52
C ALA A 198 50.51 20.92 25.22
N LYS A 199 49.67 19.89 25.38
CA LYS A 199 50.04 18.58 25.97
C LYS A 199 51.01 17.79 25.10
N LEU A 200 51.07 18.10 23.80
CA LEU A 200 51.89 17.39 22.82
C LEU A 200 53.39 17.70 22.91
N GLU A 201 53.83 18.57 23.82
CA GLU A 201 55.24 18.95 23.97
C GLU A 201 56.17 17.72 24.08
N LYS A 202 55.87 16.80 24.99
CA LYS A 202 56.67 15.58 25.18
C LYS A 202 56.61 14.62 24.00
N HIS A 203 55.48 14.61 23.28
CA HIS A 203 55.25 13.79 22.09
C HIS A 203 56.15 14.24 20.96
N ILE A 204 56.16 15.54 20.68
CA ILE A 204 56.99 16.16 19.66
C ILE A 204 58.48 15.98 20.00
N GLN A 205 58.86 16.18 21.28
CA GLN A 205 60.25 16.00 21.70
C GLN A 205 60.74 14.56 21.54
N LEU A 206 59.91 13.57 21.93
CA LEU A 206 60.23 12.16 21.76
C LEU A 206 60.36 11.81 20.27
N TYR A 207 59.40 12.23 19.45
CA TYR A 207 59.42 11.97 18.01
C TYR A 207 60.67 12.59 17.35
N THR A 208 60.95 13.87 17.62
CA THR A 208 62.14 14.58 17.11
C THR A 208 63.44 13.88 17.51
N ALA A 209 63.56 13.46 18.78
CA ALA A 209 64.76 12.75 19.22
C ALA A 209 64.91 11.41 18.50
N PHE A 210 63.79 10.72 18.26
CA PHE A 210 63.77 9.42 17.60
C PHE A 210 64.12 9.53 16.11
N THR A 211 63.54 10.49 15.38
CA THR A 211 63.86 10.74 13.97
C THR A 211 65.32 11.15 13.78
N ASN A 212 65.87 11.96 14.68
CA ASN A 212 67.27 12.37 14.63
C ASN A 212 68.21 11.19 14.94
N PHE A 213 67.84 10.31 15.87
CA PHE A 213 68.65 9.16 16.25
C PHE A 213 68.63 8.04 15.20
N VAL A 214 67.45 7.71 14.67
CA VAL A 214 67.27 6.56 13.77
C VAL A 214 67.52 6.94 12.31
N CYS A 215 67.08 8.12 11.88
CA CYS A 215 67.11 8.54 10.48
C CYS A 215 68.18 9.59 10.16
N GLU A 216 68.92 10.08 11.17
CA GLU A 216 69.82 11.24 11.04
C GLU A 216 69.12 12.48 10.44
N TRP A 217 67.80 12.58 10.65
CA TRP A 217 67.01 13.71 10.17
C TRP A 217 67.42 14.98 10.91
N SER A 218 67.55 16.10 10.19
CA SER A 218 68.01 17.38 10.78
C SER A 218 67.03 18.53 10.56
N GLU A 219 65.98 18.33 9.77
CA GLU A 219 64.96 19.34 9.53
C GLU A 219 63.87 19.31 10.63
N PRO A 220 63.14 20.41 10.84
CA PRO A 220 62.02 20.43 11.78
C PRO A 220 60.96 19.39 11.41
N VAL A 221 60.58 18.55 12.37
CA VAL A 221 59.46 17.62 12.25
C VAL A 221 58.20 18.24 12.86
N LEU A 222 57.03 17.88 12.32
CA LEU A 222 55.72 18.30 12.83
C LEU A 222 55.59 19.83 13.05
N PRO A 223 55.84 20.66 12.00
CA PRO A 223 55.90 22.10 12.15
C PRO A 223 54.56 22.73 12.55
N MET A 224 53.42 22.17 12.11
CA MET A 224 52.09 22.67 12.48
C MET A 224 51.76 22.35 13.94
N LEU A 225 52.01 21.12 14.40
CA LEU A 225 51.84 20.72 15.79
C LEU A 225 52.77 21.50 16.72
N THR A 226 54.02 21.72 16.32
CA THR A 226 54.98 22.51 17.09
C THR A 226 54.51 23.95 17.25
N PHE A 227 53.86 24.52 16.24
CA PHE A 227 53.30 25.86 16.32
C PHE A 227 52.06 25.89 17.21
N ALA A 228 51.10 25.00 16.99
CA ALA A 228 49.87 24.89 17.79
C ALA A 228 50.18 24.60 19.27
N GLN A 229 51.18 23.78 19.57
CA GLN A 229 51.65 23.50 20.93
C GLN A 229 52.12 24.76 21.67
N LYS A 230 52.72 25.74 20.97
CA LYS A 230 53.25 26.97 21.56
C LYS A 230 52.26 28.13 21.57
N ARG A 231 51.41 28.21 20.54
CA ARG A 231 50.56 29.37 20.25
C ARG A 231 49.06 29.08 20.39
N GLY A 232 48.65 27.82 20.36
CA GLY A 232 47.26 27.40 20.34
C GLY A 232 46.59 27.61 18.98
N ASN A 233 45.26 27.71 18.96
CA ASN A 233 44.46 27.93 17.76
C ASN A 233 44.46 29.42 17.35
N THR A 234 45.59 29.91 16.82
CA THR A 234 45.71 31.31 16.35
C THR A 234 45.28 31.47 14.89
N THR A 235 45.33 32.70 14.36
CA THR A 235 45.01 32.96 12.95
C THR A 235 46.02 32.32 12.00
N PHE A 236 45.56 31.95 10.81
CA PHE A 236 46.42 31.44 9.74
C PHE A 236 47.46 32.48 9.30
N TYR A 237 47.12 33.78 9.40
CA TYR A 237 48.09 34.88 9.23
C TYR A 237 49.31 34.75 10.14
N GLU A 238 49.10 34.48 11.43
CA GLU A 238 50.18 34.37 12.42
C GLU A 238 51.08 33.16 12.12
N TRP A 239 50.48 32.05 11.69
CA TRP A 239 51.22 30.86 11.23
C TRP A 239 52.12 31.19 10.03
N ARG A 240 51.58 31.82 8.99
CA ARG A 240 52.33 32.10 7.76
C ARG A 240 53.41 33.17 7.92
N THR A 241 53.15 34.20 8.73
CA THR A 241 54.03 35.39 8.84
C THR A 241 54.88 35.42 10.11
N GLY A 242 54.56 34.61 11.11
CA GLY A 242 55.19 34.64 12.44
C GLY A 242 54.88 35.88 13.26
N LYS A 243 53.99 36.78 12.79
CA LYS A 243 53.59 38.01 13.47
C LYS A 243 52.10 37.99 13.79
N VAL A 244 51.73 38.46 14.98
CA VAL A 244 50.32 38.62 15.38
C VAL A 244 49.69 39.75 14.55
N PRO A 245 48.52 39.53 13.91
CA PRO A 245 47.86 40.58 13.14
C PRO A 245 47.30 41.68 14.05
N THR A 246 47.38 42.93 13.59
CA THR A 246 46.85 44.10 14.29
C THR A 246 45.32 44.21 14.16
N VAL A 247 44.77 43.74 13.03
CA VAL A 247 43.33 43.72 12.75
C VAL A 247 42.96 42.38 12.09
N VAL A 248 41.87 41.77 12.56
CA VAL A 248 41.30 40.53 11.99
C VAL A 248 39.91 40.84 11.43
N GLU A 249 39.76 40.74 10.11
CA GLU A 249 38.48 40.93 9.42
C GLU A 249 37.91 39.55 9.06
N ARG A 250 37.05 39.00 9.93
CA ARG A 250 36.39 37.72 9.68
C ARG A 250 35.33 37.86 8.56
N PRO A 251 35.18 36.85 7.69
CA PRO A 251 34.05 36.80 6.76
C PRO A 251 32.72 36.87 7.51
N VAL A 252 31.84 37.79 7.13
CA VAL A 252 30.51 37.90 7.75
C VAL A 252 29.66 36.73 7.27
N VAL A 253 29.30 35.84 8.20
CA VAL A 253 28.27 34.83 7.96
C VAL A 253 26.93 35.57 8.05
N GLU A 254 26.27 35.80 6.90
CA GLU A 254 24.91 36.35 6.89
C GLU A 254 23.98 35.39 7.68
N ASP A 255 23.42 35.89 8.78
CA ASP A 255 22.34 35.19 9.48
C ASP A 255 21.13 35.09 8.53
N ALA A 256 20.63 33.87 8.31
CA ALA A 256 19.46 33.68 7.46
C ALA A 256 18.26 34.49 8.00
N PRO A 257 17.50 35.18 7.14
CA PRO A 257 16.35 35.94 7.58
C PRO A 257 15.34 35.02 8.31
N PRO A 258 14.64 35.53 9.34
CA PRO A 258 13.63 34.75 10.01
C PRO A 258 12.56 34.35 8.99
N ALA A 259 12.34 33.03 8.82
CA ALA A 259 11.26 32.50 8.02
C ALA A 259 9.93 33.17 8.43
N THR A 260 9.46 34.11 7.62
CA THR A 260 8.05 34.42 7.53
C THR A 260 7.38 33.14 7.09
N ALA A 261 6.44 32.65 7.88
CA ALA A 261 5.49 31.64 7.43
C ALA A 261 4.66 32.25 6.29
N THR A 262 5.19 32.22 5.08
CA THR A 262 4.30 32.13 3.93
C THR A 262 3.79 30.70 3.98
N GLU A 263 2.48 30.58 4.22
CA GLU A 263 1.73 29.42 3.75
C GLU A 263 2.06 29.27 2.27
N ASP A 264 3.10 28.50 1.95
CA ASP A 264 3.30 27.98 0.62
C ASP A 264 2.08 27.11 0.38
N THR A 265 1.10 27.71 -0.31
CA THR A 265 -0.06 27.02 -0.85
C THR A 265 0.51 25.88 -1.65
N ILE A 266 0.44 24.69 -1.07
CA ILE A 266 1.12 23.52 -1.60
C ILE A 266 0.44 23.21 -2.94
N ASP A 267 1.16 23.47 -4.03
CA ASP A 267 0.78 23.04 -5.36
C ASP A 267 0.97 21.53 -5.45
N TRP A 268 -0.07 20.81 -5.01
CA TRP A 268 -0.18 19.36 -5.08
C TRP A 268 -0.59 18.92 -6.50
N GLY A 269 0.24 19.25 -7.49
CA GLY A 269 0.09 18.94 -8.93
C GLY A 269 -1.16 18.15 -9.32
N ASP A 270 -2.03 18.77 -10.10
CA ASP A 270 -3.32 18.30 -10.62
C ASP A 270 -3.52 16.76 -10.60
N PHE A 271 -4.19 16.30 -9.55
CA PHE A 271 -4.72 14.94 -9.50
C PHE A 271 -5.96 14.83 -10.41
N GLY A 272 -5.69 14.69 -11.71
CA GLY A 272 -6.55 14.02 -12.69
C GLY A 272 -8.03 14.41 -12.70
N LYS A 273 -8.37 15.49 -13.41
CA LYS A 273 -9.68 15.59 -14.07
C LYS A 273 -9.59 15.02 -15.48
N ALA A 274 -9.92 13.73 -15.61
CA ALA A 274 -10.37 13.18 -16.87
C ALA A 274 -11.71 13.86 -17.23
N THR A 275 -11.67 14.85 -18.11
CA THR A 275 -12.86 15.37 -18.77
C THR A 275 -13.30 14.38 -19.85
N ASP A 276 -14.37 13.67 -19.59
CA ASP A 276 -15.18 13.03 -20.63
C ASP A 276 -15.83 14.11 -21.50
N THR A 277 -15.58 14.09 -22.81
CA THR A 277 -16.66 14.11 -23.82
C THR A 277 -16.18 13.77 -25.24
N GLN A 278 -16.83 12.74 -25.80
CA GLN A 278 -17.08 12.46 -27.22
C GLN A 278 -15.97 11.91 -28.14
N GLY A 279 -15.82 10.58 -28.12
CA GLY A 279 -16.42 9.73 -29.17
C GLY A 279 -15.58 9.37 -30.40
N PHE A 280 -15.02 8.15 -30.44
CA PHE A 280 -15.19 7.24 -31.59
C PHE A 280 -14.83 5.78 -31.22
N ASN A 281 -15.43 4.86 -31.96
CA ASN A 281 -15.51 3.41 -31.75
C ASN A 281 -14.22 2.61 -32.06
N SER A 282 -14.19 1.43 -31.44
CA SER A 282 -13.60 0.15 -31.90
C SER A 282 -12.13 -0.14 -31.58
N GLY A 283 -11.94 -1.25 -30.84
CA GLY A 283 -10.73 -2.06 -30.91
C GLY A 283 -10.19 -2.47 -29.55
N ILE A 284 -10.72 -3.57 -28.99
CA ILE A 284 -9.98 -4.32 -27.97
C ILE A 284 -8.79 -4.96 -28.68
N THR A 285 -7.60 -4.43 -28.45
CA THR A 285 -6.34 -5.17 -28.54
C THR A 285 -5.65 -5.00 -27.20
N VAL A 286 -5.48 -6.13 -26.52
CA VAL A 286 -4.64 -6.29 -25.35
C VAL A 286 -3.21 -6.06 -25.81
N GLU A 287 -2.64 -4.91 -25.48
CA GLU A 287 -1.19 -4.73 -25.49
C GLU A 287 -0.80 -4.18 -24.11
N ASP A 288 -0.04 -5.02 -23.41
CA ASP A 288 0.77 -4.68 -22.26
C ASP A 288 1.57 -3.39 -22.50
N GLY A 289 1.77 -2.63 -21.43
CA GLY A 289 2.76 -1.56 -21.41
C GLY A 289 2.16 -0.17 -21.25
N ILE A 290 1.61 0.11 -20.06
CA ILE A 290 1.76 1.47 -19.53
C ILE A 290 3.01 1.43 -18.66
N ASP A 291 4.11 1.88 -19.25
CA ASP A 291 5.38 2.18 -18.60
C ASP A 291 5.15 3.30 -17.57
N TRP A 292 5.00 2.88 -16.32
CA TRP A 292 4.94 3.76 -15.16
C TRP A 292 6.24 3.68 -14.38
N GLY A 293 7.39 3.89 -15.02
CA GLY A 293 8.59 4.48 -14.40
C GLY A 293 9.03 3.91 -13.04
N ILE A 294 8.78 2.62 -12.78
CA ILE A 294 9.44 1.86 -11.73
C ILE A 294 10.47 1.01 -12.47
N SER A 295 11.61 1.62 -12.79
CA SER A 295 12.79 0.85 -13.14
C SER A 295 13.36 0.28 -11.83
N LEU A 296 12.86 -0.91 -11.46
CA LEU A 296 13.65 -1.85 -10.69
C LEU A 296 14.51 -2.60 -11.71
N GLU A 297 15.67 -2.04 -12.05
CA GLU A 297 16.65 -2.84 -12.79
C GLU A 297 17.38 -3.81 -11.85
N PRO A 298 17.58 -5.06 -12.30
CA PRO A 298 18.39 -6.05 -11.62
C PRO A 298 19.89 -5.75 -11.83
N ASN A 299 20.72 -6.21 -10.90
CA ASN A 299 22.17 -6.24 -11.02
C ASN A 299 22.63 -6.75 -12.40
N SER A 300 23.21 -5.87 -13.22
CA SER A 300 24.24 -6.22 -14.19
C SER A 300 25.11 -5.00 -14.49
N GLU A 301 26.40 -5.19 -14.29
CA GLU A 301 27.51 -4.30 -14.60
C GLU A 301 27.38 -3.69 -16.02
N ASP A 302 27.41 -2.36 -16.16
CA ASP A 302 28.53 -1.62 -16.77
C ASP A 302 28.26 -0.08 -16.85
N SER A 303 29.20 0.70 -16.31
CA SER A 303 29.68 2.03 -16.70
C SER A 303 28.73 3.16 -17.16
N GLY A 304 28.68 4.25 -16.35
CA GLY A 304 28.66 5.62 -16.89
C GLY A 304 27.67 6.62 -16.26
N ALA A 305 28.23 7.52 -15.44
CA ALA A 305 27.73 8.85 -15.06
C ALA A 305 26.63 9.00 -13.97
N GLY A 306 27.04 9.57 -12.83
CA GLY A 306 26.25 10.60 -12.15
C GLY A 306 25.53 10.23 -10.85
N GLY A 307 25.77 9.06 -10.25
CA GLY A 307 25.28 8.73 -8.91
C GLY A 307 26.41 8.80 -7.89
N ILE A 308 26.35 9.75 -6.95
CA ILE A 308 27.29 9.82 -5.82
C ILE A 308 26.96 8.66 -4.87
N ASP A 309 27.84 7.66 -4.88
CA ASP A 309 27.87 6.51 -3.98
C ASP A 309 28.37 6.95 -2.60
N TRP A 310 27.63 6.57 -1.55
CA TRP A 310 27.96 6.88 -0.15
C TRP A 310 28.31 5.58 0.59
N GLY A 311 29.24 4.84 0.01
CA GLY A 311 29.80 3.62 0.59
C GLY A 311 31.23 3.41 0.11
N ASP A 312 32.15 3.52 1.06
CA ASP A 312 33.54 3.07 1.00
C ASP A 312 34.61 3.97 0.36
N SER A 313 35.80 3.81 0.91
CA SER A 313 36.91 4.75 0.97
C SER A 313 37.68 4.90 -0.35
N GLU A 314 37.86 6.12 -0.81
CA GLU A 314 39.10 6.73 -1.33
C GLU A 314 38.73 8.08 -1.98
N ALA A 315 39.12 9.17 -1.34
CA ALA A 315 38.90 10.52 -1.86
C ALA A 315 39.83 10.75 -3.06
N ALA A 316 39.30 10.74 -4.27
CA ALA A 316 40.00 11.28 -5.43
C ALA A 316 40.15 12.81 -5.27
N PRO A 317 41.33 13.39 -5.58
CA PRO A 317 41.57 14.81 -5.45
C PRO A 317 40.77 15.54 -6.53
N ALA A 318 39.80 16.36 -6.12
CA ALA A 318 39.26 17.38 -6.99
C ALA A 318 40.31 18.48 -7.13
N GLU A 319 40.95 18.58 -8.30
CA GLU A 319 41.73 19.75 -8.68
C GLU A 319 40.79 20.95 -8.79
N PHE A 320 40.70 21.72 -7.71
CA PHE A 320 40.20 23.08 -7.77
C PHE A 320 41.34 23.94 -8.33
N GLU A 321 41.12 24.53 -9.50
CA GLU A 321 41.97 25.59 -10.03
C GLU A 321 41.90 26.78 -9.07
N ILE A 322 42.86 26.86 -8.16
CA ILE A 322 43.06 28.01 -7.28
C ILE A 322 43.53 29.14 -8.19
N VAL A 323 42.60 30.00 -8.59
CA VAL A 323 42.96 31.32 -9.13
C VAL A 323 43.64 32.06 -7.98
N ASP A 324 44.97 32.08 -8.03
CA ASP A 324 45.85 32.86 -7.16
C ASP A 324 45.53 34.35 -7.33
N ALA A 325 44.50 34.80 -6.62
CA ALA A 325 44.20 36.20 -6.43
C ALA A 325 45.22 36.71 -5.41
N GLY A 326 46.42 37.04 -5.91
CA GLY A 326 47.44 37.77 -5.16
C GLY A 326 46.79 38.96 -4.47
N THR A 327 46.61 38.84 -3.16
CA THR A 327 46.04 39.90 -2.33
C THR A 327 47.19 40.73 -1.80
N ASP A 328 47.38 41.91 -2.38
CA ASP A 328 48.06 43.03 -1.76
C ASP A 328 47.31 43.42 -0.47
N CYS A 329 47.52 42.65 0.60
CA CYS A 329 47.03 43.01 1.93
C CYS A 329 48.05 43.94 2.61
N PRO A 330 47.62 45.07 3.19
CA PRO A 330 48.50 45.91 3.99
C PRO A 330 49.09 45.10 5.16
N GLU A 331 50.37 45.32 5.45
CA GLU A 331 51.11 44.61 6.50
C GLU A 331 50.35 44.71 7.84
N GLY A 332 50.01 43.56 8.45
CA GLY A 332 49.33 43.48 9.75
C GLY A 332 47.80 43.33 9.72
N VAL A 333 47.15 43.17 8.56
CA VAL A 333 45.69 42.90 8.48
C VAL A 333 45.43 41.49 7.96
N ALA A 334 44.72 40.66 8.75
CA ALA A 334 44.29 39.33 8.35
C ALA A 334 42.89 39.39 7.70
N ARG A 335 42.79 39.01 6.42
CA ARG A 335 41.55 39.03 5.60
C ARG A 335 41.33 37.69 4.91
N GLY A 336 40.07 37.35 4.63
CA GLY A 336 39.73 36.13 3.89
C GLY A 336 40.21 34.87 4.63
N GLU A 337 40.98 34.01 3.95
CA GLU A 337 41.53 32.80 4.55
C GLU A 337 42.53 33.06 5.69
N ASP A 338 43.23 34.19 5.65
CA ASP A 338 44.19 34.58 6.70
C ASP A 338 43.51 34.96 8.02
N ALA A 339 42.22 35.34 7.96
CA ALA A 339 41.42 35.69 9.14
C ALA A 339 40.87 34.47 9.89
N LEU A 340 40.86 33.30 9.25
CA LEU A 340 40.47 32.03 9.86
C LEU A 340 41.55 31.55 10.83
N THR A 341 41.17 30.79 11.86
CA THR A 341 42.15 30.12 12.69
C THR A 341 42.83 28.95 11.96
N ILE A 342 43.96 28.47 12.48
CA ILE A 342 44.69 27.33 11.91
C ILE A 342 43.84 26.05 11.84
N LEU A 343 42.86 25.87 12.72
CA LEU A 343 41.95 24.72 12.67
C LEU A 343 40.66 24.98 11.86
N GLU A 344 40.32 26.24 11.59
CA GLU A 344 39.21 26.61 10.68
C GLU A 344 39.64 26.55 9.21
N ASN A 345 40.86 27.01 8.91
CA ASN A 345 41.44 26.96 7.56
C ASN A 345 41.67 25.50 7.13
N SER A 346 41.21 25.14 5.92
CA SER A 346 41.23 23.75 5.47
C SER A 346 42.64 23.19 5.27
N GLN A 347 43.58 24.02 4.79
CA GLN A 347 44.94 23.57 4.50
C GLN A 347 45.70 23.27 5.80
N SER A 348 45.72 24.23 6.73
CA SER A 348 46.41 24.03 8.01
C SER A 348 45.74 22.99 8.88
N ARG A 349 44.40 22.86 8.82
CA ARG A 349 43.68 21.79 9.54
C ARG A 349 44.10 20.41 9.02
N SER A 350 44.14 20.22 7.69
CA SER A 350 44.60 18.95 7.13
C SER A 350 46.01 18.62 7.57
N GLN A 351 46.93 19.60 7.49
CA GLN A 351 48.30 19.41 7.97
C GLN A 351 48.37 19.07 9.46
N PHE A 352 47.58 19.75 10.31
CA PHE A 352 47.50 19.45 11.74
C PHE A 352 47.02 18.01 12.00
N ILE A 353 46.02 17.55 11.25
CA ILE A 353 45.49 16.19 11.35
C ILE A 353 46.53 15.17 10.85
N ASP A 354 47.18 15.41 9.72
CA ASP A 354 48.19 14.52 9.14
C ASP A 354 49.37 14.34 10.12
N GLU A 355 49.85 15.44 10.71
CA GLU A 355 50.92 15.41 11.72
C GLU A 355 50.48 14.70 13.02
N LEU A 356 49.20 14.77 13.41
CA LEU A 356 48.67 13.95 14.52
C LEU A 356 48.63 12.46 14.16
N MET A 357 48.20 12.10 12.94
CA MET A 357 48.20 10.71 12.48
C MET A 357 49.63 10.16 12.42
N GLU A 358 50.60 10.97 12.00
CA GLU A 358 52.02 10.62 12.03
C GLU A 358 52.49 10.26 13.45
N LEU A 359 52.14 11.10 14.45
CA LEU A 359 52.42 10.78 15.86
C LEU A 359 51.68 9.52 16.34
N GLU A 360 50.42 9.33 15.95
CA GLU A 360 49.64 8.14 16.32
C GLU A 360 50.31 6.86 15.81
N VAL A 361 50.71 6.85 14.53
CA VAL A 361 51.39 5.71 13.91
C VAL A 361 52.73 5.46 14.59
N PHE A 362 53.52 6.50 14.84
CA PHE A 362 54.78 6.39 15.55
C PHE A 362 54.61 5.78 16.96
N LEU A 363 53.68 6.29 17.75
CA LEU A 363 53.45 5.82 19.13
C LEU A 363 52.86 4.41 19.16
N THR A 364 51.98 4.07 18.21
CA THR A 364 51.42 2.73 18.06
C THR A 364 52.50 1.72 17.74
N GLN A 365 53.36 2.03 16.76
CA GLN A 365 54.51 1.22 16.40
C GLN A 365 55.45 1.05 17.59
N ARG A 366 55.75 2.16 18.29
CA ARG A 366 56.63 2.13 19.46
C ARG A 366 56.07 1.27 20.60
N LEU A 367 54.77 1.34 20.84
CA LEU A 367 54.11 0.53 21.85
C LEU A 367 54.16 -0.97 21.52
N SER A 368 54.03 -1.32 20.23
CA SER A 368 54.17 -2.70 19.75
C SER A 368 55.59 -3.22 19.97
N GLU A 369 56.60 -2.45 19.56
CA GLU A 369 58.02 -2.81 19.74
C GLU A 369 58.41 -3.03 21.20
N MET A 370 57.86 -2.23 22.12
CA MET A 370 58.12 -2.36 23.55
C MET A 370 57.35 -3.52 24.21
N GLY A 371 56.27 -4.00 23.57
CA GLY A 371 55.44 -5.10 24.05
C GLY A 371 55.93 -6.50 23.65
N GLU A 372 56.81 -6.59 22.65
CA GLU A 372 57.46 -7.85 22.28
C GLU A 372 58.57 -8.19 23.31
N GLU A 373 58.17 -8.86 24.39
CA GLU A 373 59.08 -9.44 25.40
C GLU A 373 60.00 -10.49 24.75
N GLY A 374 61.13 -10.06 24.17
CA GLY A 374 62.05 -11.02 23.58
C GLY A 374 63.31 -10.51 22.90
N ASP A 375 63.43 -9.23 22.53
CA ASP A 375 64.57 -8.83 21.72
C ASP A 375 65.69 -8.12 22.51
N VAL A 376 66.60 -8.93 23.05
CA VAL A 376 67.89 -8.48 23.59
C VAL A 376 68.65 -7.63 22.55
N VAL A 377 68.38 -7.82 21.25
CA VAL A 377 68.98 -7.04 20.16
C VAL A 377 68.38 -5.63 20.10
N ALA A 378 67.06 -5.44 20.20
CA ALA A 378 66.43 -4.12 20.29
C ALA A 378 66.95 -3.32 21.50
N MET A 379 67.12 -3.96 22.66
CA MET A 379 67.74 -3.33 23.84
C MET A 379 69.20 -2.90 23.61
N SER A 380 69.94 -3.60 22.73
CA SER A 380 71.31 -3.23 22.35
C SER A 380 71.36 -2.05 21.37
N GLN A 381 70.39 -1.94 20.47
CA GLN A 381 70.34 -0.89 19.42
C GLN A 381 70.12 0.51 20.02
N PHE A 382 69.38 0.62 21.13
CA PHE A 382 69.11 1.91 21.76
C PHE A 382 70.13 2.30 22.86
N GLN A 383 71.23 1.57 23.03
CA GLN A 383 72.24 1.90 24.07
C GLN A 383 72.89 3.28 23.87
N LEU A 384 73.01 3.73 22.62
CA LEU A 384 73.51 5.06 22.27
C LEU A 384 72.40 6.10 22.07
N ALA A 385 71.14 5.72 22.27
CA ALA A 385 70.01 6.63 22.12
C ALA A 385 69.99 7.69 23.23
N PRO A 386 69.51 8.91 22.93
CA PRO A 386 69.24 9.93 23.93
C PRO A 386 68.38 9.43 25.11
N SER A 387 68.56 10.03 26.29
CA SER A 387 67.83 9.65 27.52
C SER A 387 66.31 9.78 27.37
N ILE A 388 65.83 10.69 26.53
CA ILE A 388 64.40 10.85 26.20
C ILE A 388 63.85 9.62 25.48
N ILE A 389 64.67 8.82 24.78
CA ILE A 389 64.25 7.56 24.15
C ILE A 389 64.39 6.39 25.14
N GLN A 390 65.50 6.34 25.88
CA GLN A 390 65.77 5.24 26.83
C GLN A 390 64.86 5.23 28.06
N GLY A 391 64.45 6.40 28.53
CA GLY A 391 63.67 6.55 29.76
C GLY A 391 62.17 6.26 29.63
N GLN A 392 61.73 5.73 28.49
CA GLN A 392 60.31 5.52 28.19
C GLN A 392 59.79 4.19 28.75
N THR A 393 58.54 4.20 29.22
CA THR A 393 57.82 3.01 29.69
C THR A 393 56.61 2.72 28.80
N CYS A 394 56.19 1.46 28.71
CA CYS A 394 55.01 1.08 27.91
C CYS A 394 53.74 1.81 28.38
N GLU A 395 53.63 2.08 29.67
CA GLU A 395 52.50 2.84 30.24
C GLU A 395 52.53 4.30 29.75
N HIS A 396 53.69 4.95 29.78
CA HIS A 396 53.79 6.34 29.32
C HIS A 396 53.52 6.48 27.82
N ILE A 397 54.05 5.59 26.98
CA ILE A 397 53.76 5.61 25.54
C ILE A 397 52.28 5.38 25.26
N ARG A 398 51.62 4.52 26.06
CA ARG A 398 50.17 4.30 25.96
C ARG A 398 49.35 5.53 26.36
N GLU A 399 49.76 6.24 27.41
CA GLU A 399 49.14 7.52 27.81
C GLU A 399 49.29 8.55 26.68
N MET A 400 50.50 8.67 26.12
CA MET A 400 50.80 9.56 25.01
C MET A 400 49.94 9.26 23.78
N LEU A 401 49.82 7.98 23.42
CA LEU A 401 48.97 7.54 22.31
C LEU A 401 47.51 7.91 22.57
N SER A 402 47.01 7.73 23.79
CA SER A 402 45.64 8.10 24.15
C SER A 402 45.38 9.61 24.04
N GLU A 403 46.35 10.46 24.36
CA GLU A 403 46.22 11.92 24.22
C GLU A 403 46.14 12.35 22.74
N VAL A 404 46.97 11.74 21.88
CA VAL A 404 46.94 11.98 20.42
C VAL A 404 45.62 11.50 19.82
N GLN A 405 45.16 10.31 20.22
CA GLN A 405 43.89 9.73 19.75
C GLN A 405 42.66 10.55 20.18
N ASP A 406 42.67 11.14 21.38
CA ASP A 406 41.59 12.04 21.82
C ASP A 406 41.50 13.28 20.91
N LEU A 407 42.65 13.92 20.64
CA LEU A 407 42.71 15.08 19.76
C LEU A 407 42.28 14.75 18.32
N LEU A 408 42.76 13.62 17.78
CA LEU A 408 42.33 13.13 16.48
C LEU A 408 40.83 12.89 16.44
N GLY A 409 40.28 12.14 17.40
CA GLY A 409 38.86 11.80 17.44
C GLY A 409 37.94 13.02 17.48
N ARG A 410 38.37 14.11 18.14
CA ARG A 410 37.65 15.39 18.17
C ARG A 410 37.61 16.10 16.82
N LEU A 411 38.63 15.93 15.99
CA LEU A 411 38.73 16.57 14.66
C LEU A 411 38.22 15.70 13.51
N THR A 412 38.28 14.37 13.65
CA THR A 412 37.99 13.42 12.55
C THR A 412 36.61 12.76 12.65
N SER A 413 35.84 13.02 13.72
CA SER A 413 34.48 12.47 13.81
C SER A 413 33.59 12.92 12.63
N VAL A 414 32.68 12.04 12.18
CA VAL A 414 31.73 12.32 11.09
C VAL A 414 30.97 13.62 11.32
N ARG A 415 30.56 13.89 12.57
CA ARG A 415 29.89 15.14 12.94
C ARG A 415 30.79 16.34 12.71
N MET A 416 32.07 16.28 13.11
CA MET A 416 33.02 17.36 12.93
C MET A 416 33.31 17.64 11.46
N GLN A 417 33.44 16.58 10.65
CA GLN A 417 33.56 16.70 9.19
C GLN A 417 32.36 17.43 8.57
N HIS A 418 31.13 17.11 9.00
CA HIS A 418 29.95 17.84 8.57
C HIS A 418 29.99 19.31 9.00
N LEU A 419 30.45 19.63 10.21
CA LEU A 419 30.59 21.02 10.66
C LEU A 419 31.57 21.81 9.78
N PHE A 420 32.71 21.21 9.40
CA PHE A 420 33.64 21.83 8.45
C PHE A 420 33.01 22.05 7.07
N MET A 421 32.23 21.10 6.57
CA MET A 421 31.50 21.24 5.30
C MET A 421 30.45 22.35 5.35
N ILE A 422 29.76 22.50 6.50
CA ILE A 422 28.79 23.57 6.72
C ILE A 422 29.50 24.93 6.78
N GLN A 423 30.61 25.03 7.51
CA GLN A 423 31.41 26.24 7.64
C GLN A 423 31.99 26.69 6.28
N ALA A 424 32.48 25.74 5.49
CA ALA A 424 33.11 26.02 4.19
C ALA A 424 32.09 26.45 3.12
N SER A 425 30.83 26.04 3.21
CA SER A 425 29.84 26.34 2.17
C SER A 425 28.41 26.51 2.70
N PRO A 426 27.83 27.72 2.66
CA PRO A 426 26.41 27.94 2.96
C PRO A 426 25.47 27.09 2.08
N ARG A 427 25.85 26.83 0.82
CA ARG A 427 25.10 25.96 -0.11
C ARG A 427 25.00 24.51 0.37
N TYR A 428 25.91 24.06 1.23
CA TYR A 428 25.81 22.74 1.83
C TYR A 428 24.59 22.65 2.76
N VAL A 429 24.32 23.69 3.56
CA VAL A 429 23.13 23.76 4.44
C VAL A 429 21.85 23.69 3.62
N GLU A 430 21.77 24.45 2.54
CA GLU A 430 20.60 24.45 1.65
C GLU A 430 20.35 23.06 1.05
N ARG A 431 21.41 22.41 0.52
CA ARG A 431 21.31 21.07 -0.05
C ARG A 431 20.88 20.03 0.98
N VAL A 432 21.51 20.00 2.15
CA VAL A 432 21.14 19.05 3.23
C VAL A 432 19.71 19.30 3.70
N SER A 433 19.32 20.56 3.87
CA SER A 433 17.96 20.95 4.25
C SER A 433 16.93 20.50 3.23
N GLU A 434 17.21 20.67 1.93
CA GLU A 434 16.29 20.25 0.87
C GLU A 434 16.16 18.73 0.79
N VAL A 435 17.27 17.99 0.85
CA VAL A 435 17.24 16.52 0.83
C VAL A 435 16.44 15.97 2.01
N LEU A 436 16.66 16.51 3.20
CA LEU A 436 15.93 16.08 4.41
C LEU A 436 14.44 16.46 4.33
N ARG A 437 14.12 17.67 3.83
CA ARG A 437 12.74 18.11 3.59
C ARG A 437 12.04 17.22 2.57
N GLN A 438 12.71 16.85 1.49
CA GLN A 438 12.17 15.97 0.45
C GLN A 438 11.81 14.59 1.01
N LYS A 439 12.64 14.02 1.89
CA LYS A 439 12.34 12.74 2.58
C LYS A 439 11.05 12.82 3.40
N LEU A 440 10.87 13.89 4.17
CA LEU A 440 9.62 14.10 4.93
C LEU A 440 8.41 14.28 4.00
N LYS A 441 8.54 15.12 2.97
CA LYS A 441 7.48 15.36 1.99
C LYS A 441 7.04 14.05 1.31
N GLN A 442 7.98 13.19 0.94
CA GLN A 442 7.67 11.87 0.39
C GLN A 442 6.92 10.98 1.38
N ALA A 443 7.30 10.99 2.66
CA ALA A 443 6.58 10.25 3.69
C ALA A 443 5.14 10.75 3.86
N ASP A 444 4.92 12.07 3.86
CA ASP A 444 3.58 12.65 4.00
C ASP A 444 2.70 12.36 2.78
N ILE A 445 3.26 12.37 1.57
CA ILE A 445 2.56 11.93 0.35
C ILE A 445 2.12 10.47 0.47
N LEU A 446 2.97 9.58 0.99
CA LEU A 446 2.60 8.18 1.20
C LEU A 446 1.49 8.01 2.24
N VAL A 447 1.48 8.83 3.30
CA VAL A 447 0.38 8.86 4.28
C VAL A 447 -0.93 9.25 3.61
N LEU A 448 -0.94 10.33 2.80
CA LEU A 448 -2.12 10.77 2.05
C LEU A 448 -2.60 9.72 1.02
N LYS A 449 -1.67 9.02 0.38
CA LYS A 449 -2.01 7.89 -0.49
C LYS A 449 -2.66 6.78 0.33
N GLY A 450 -2.13 6.46 1.51
CA GLY A 450 -2.70 5.49 2.44
C GLY A 450 -4.14 5.82 2.84
N THR A 451 -4.43 7.09 3.19
CA THR A 451 -5.81 7.52 3.53
C THR A 451 -6.75 7.37 2.34
N THR A 452 -6.30 7.74 1.14
CA THR A 452 -7.08 7.55 -0.11
C THR A 452 -7.39 6.07 -0.36
N MET A 453 -6.44 5.16 -0.10
CA MET A 453 -6.70 3.71 -0.23
C MET A 453 -7.71 3.23 0.82
N ALA A 454 -7.65 3.74 2.05
CA ALA A 454 -8.60 3.43 3.10
C ALA A 454 -10.04 3.88 2.74
N GLU A 455 -10.19 5.06 2.16
CA GLU A 455 -11.48 5.56 1.66
C GLU A 455 -12.06 4.66 0.55
N LYS A 456 -11.24 4.30 -0.45
CA LYS A 456 -11.64 3.36 -1.52
C LYS A 456 -11.98 1.99 -0.97
N ARG A 457 -11.26 1.52 0.05
CA ARG A 457 -11.55 0.25 0.72
C ARG A 457 -12.92 0.30 1.40
N GLN A 458 -13.26 1.42 2.04
CA GLN A 458 -14.56 1.64 2.66
C GLN A 458 -15.70 1.67 1.62
N GLU A 459 -15.45 2.25 0.44
CA GLU A 459 -16.41 2.22 -0.67
C GLU A 459 -16.65 0.78 -1.18
N ALA A 460 -15.58 0.01 -1.38
CA ALA A 460 -15.68 -1.39 -1.77
C ALA A 460 -16.41 -2.26 -0.72
N LEU A 461 -16.24 -1.95 0.57
CA LEU A 461 -16.98 -2.60 1.67
C LEU A 461 -18.47 -2.26 1.63
N LYS A 462 -18.83 -1.00 1.36
CA LYS A 462 -20.23 -0.60 1.16
C LYS A 462 -20.85 -1.34 -0.03
N GLU A 463 -20.12 -1.47 -1.13
CA GLU A 463 -20.59 -2.24 -2.28
C GLU A 463 -20.80 -3.72 -1.96
N GLN A 464 -19.88 -4.34 -1.23
CA GLN A 464 -20.07 -5.71 -0.72
C GLN A 464 -21.36 -5.82 0.10
N SER A 465 -21.55 -4.92 1.07
CA SER A 465 -22.74 -4.95 1.96
C SER A 465 -24.06 -4.77 1.19
N ARG A 466 -24.03 -4.13 0.02
CA ARG A 466 -25.18 -3.98 -0.89
C ARG A 466 -25.44 -5.24 -1.72
N LEU A 467 -24.39 -5.94 -2.14
CA LEU A 467 -24.48 -7.12 -3.01
C LEU A 467 -24.84 -8.41 -2.25
N GLU A 468 -24.31 -8.58 -1.04
CA GLU A 468 -24.50 -9.77 -0.21
C GLU A 468 -25.98 -10.13 0.03
N PRO A 469 -26.87 -9.22 0.49
CA PRO A 469 -28.28 -9.55 0.67
C PRO A 469 -28.99 -9.85 -0.66
N ARG A 470 -28.52 -9.29 -1.79
CA ARG A 470 -29.10 -9.57 -3.12
C ARG A 470 -28.74 -10.97 -3.60
N VAL A 471 -27.54 -11.45 -3.30
CA VAL A 471 -27.12 -12.83 -3.58
C VAL A 471 -27.98 -13.80 -2.78
N ASP A 472 -28.19 -13.54 -1.49
CA ASP A 472 -29.01 -14.38 -0.62
C ASP A 472 -30.47 -14.40 -1.04
N LEU A 473 -31.05 -13.24 -1.35
CA LEU A 473 -32.41 -13.13 -1.86
C LEU A 473 -32.57 -13.92 -3.16
N LEU A 474 -31.65 -13.76 -4.13
CA LEU A 474 -31.69 -14.49 -5.38
C LEU A 474 -31.56 -16.00 -5.15
N ALA A 475 -30.70 -16.43 -4.23
CA ALA A 475 -30.55 -17.84 -3.87
C ALA A 475 -31.84 -18.41 -3.25
N GLY A 476 -32.50 -17.65 -2.37
CA GLY A 476 -33.82 -17.96 -1.81
C GLY A 476 -34.87 -18.17 -2.90
N CYS A 477 -35.08 -17.16 -3.75
CA CYS A 477 -36.02 -17.22 -4.87
C CYS A 477 -35.72 -18.39 -5.82
N THR A 478 -34.45 -18.67 -6.10
CA THR A 478 -34.04 -19.78 -6.96
C THR A 478 -34.40 -21.14 -6.36
N ARG A 479 -34.22 -21.33 -5.04
CA ARG A 479 -34.64 -22.56 -4.33
C ARG A 479 -36.14 -22.73 -4.33
N GLU A 480 -36.90 -21.64 -4.23
CA GLU A 480 -38.37 -21.69 -4.32
C GLU A 480 -38.82 -22.15 -5.72
N LEU A 481 -38.30 -21.53 -6.79
CA LEU A 481 -38.57 -21.95 -8.16
C LEU A 481 -38.21 -23.43 -8.38
N GLN A 482 -37.06 -23.88 -7.85
CA GLN A 482 -36.66 -25.28 -7.93
C GLN A 482 -37.65 -26.22 -7.24
N LYS A 483 -38.12 -25.90 -6.03
CA LYS A 483 -39.14 -26.70 -5.30
C LYS A 483 -40.44 -26.80 -6.10
N LEU A 484 -40.85 -25.71 -6.74
CA LEU A 484 -42.08 -25.65 -7.52
C LEU A 484 -42.01 -26.56 -8.76
N VAL A 485 -40.88 -26.53 -9.47
CA VAL A 485 -40.62 -27.43 -10.61
C VAL A 485 -40.57 -28.90 -10.14
N ALA A 486 -39.85 -29.17 -9.05
CA ALA A 486 -39.72 -30.52 -8.51
C ALA A 486 -41.08 -31.11 -8.08
N ASN A 487 -41.92 -30.32 -7.41
CA ASN A 487 -43.26 -30.72 -7.00
C ASN A 487 -44.14 -31.11 -8.20
N TYR A 488 -44.08 -30.35 -9.29
CA TYR A 488 -44.80 -30.69 -10.52
C TYR A 488 -44.37 -32.08 -11.05
N PHE A 489 -43.07 -32.35 -11.11
CA PHE A 489 -42.57 -33.63 -11.59
C PHE A 489 -42.92 -34.80 -10.67
N LEU A 490 -42.86 -34.58 -9.35
CA LEU A 490 -43.25 -35.59 -8.37
C LEU A 490 -44.72 -35.96 -8.52
N LEU A 491 -45.61 -34.96 -8.64
CA LEU A 491 -47.03 -35.21 -8.90
C LEU A 491 -47.22 -35.91 -10.24
N PHE A 492 -46.58 -35.45 -11.31
CA PHE A 492 -46.68 -36.06 -12.63
C PHE A 492 -46.30 -37.55 -12.59
N HIS A 493 -45.19 -37.90 -11.91
CA HIS A 493 -44.73 -39.28 -11.77
C HIS A 493 -45.66 -40.15 -10.92
N LEU A 494 -46.17 -39.62 -9.80
CA LEU A 494 -47.16 -40.32 -8.97
C LEU A 494 -48.44 -40.60 -9.78
N PHE A 495 -48.91 -39.62 -10.57
CA PHE A 495 -50.10 -39.77 -11.40
C PHE A 495 -49.90 -40.75 -12.56
N THR A 496 -48.75 -40.73 -13.25
CA THR A 496 -48.46 -41.72 -14.30
C THR A 496 -48.37 -43.13 -13.71
N ARG A 497 -47.74 -43.31 -12.54
CA ARG A 497 -47.72 -44.59 -11.82
C ARG A 497 -49.12 -45.07 -11.44
N LEU A 498 -49.96 -44.20 -10.87
CA LEU A 498 -51.35 -44.51 -10.53
C LEU A 498 -52.16 -44.90 -11.77
N ALA A 499 -52.01 -44.16 -12.87
CA ALA A 499 -52.69 -44.46 -14.13
C ALA A 499 -52.28 -45.83 -14.69
N VAL A 500 -50.97 -46.13 -14.73
CA VAL A 500 -50.44 -47.44 -15.18
C VAL A 500 -50.92 -48.58 -14.27
N SER A 501 -50.99 -48.35 -12.95
CA SER A 501 -51.48 -49.34 -11.98
C SER A 501 -52.99 -49.61 -12.10
N GLN A 502 -53.80 -48.59 -12.40
CA GLN A 502 -55.24 -48.76 -12.60
C GLN A 502 -55.57 -49.43 -13.94
N VAL A 503 -54.81 -49.11 -15.01
CA VAL A 503 -54.93 -49.75 -16.33
C VAL A 503 -54.58 -51.25 -16.25
N THR A 504 -53.59 -51.63 -15.44
CA THR A 504 -53.21 -53.04 -15.22
C THR A 504 -54.21 -53.81 -14.33
N ARG A 505 -54.94 -53.14 -13.42
CA ARG A 505 -55.90 -53.80 -12.51
C ARG A 505 -57.33 -53.92 -13.07
N LYS A 506 -57.80 -53.05 -13.97
CA LYS A 506 -59.16 -53.10 -14.54
C LYS A 506 -59.18 -52.77 -16.05
N PRO A 507 -58.91 -53.74 -16.93
CA PRO A 507 -58.83 -53.50 -18.39
C PRO A 507 -60.16 -53.08 -19.04
N ARG A 508 -61.31 -53.37 -18.42
CA ARG A 508 -62.64 -52.98 -18.95
C ARG A 508 -63.00 -51.51 -18.73
N LEU A 509 -62.32 -50.81 -17.83
CA LEU A 509 -62.45 -49.34 -17.64
C LEU A 509 -61.42 -48.55 -18.47
N CYS A 510 -60.58 -49.26 -19.23
CA CYS A 510 -59.48 -48.68 -20.00
C CYS A 510 -59.97 -47.67 -21.06
N GLY A 511 -61.13 -47.90 -21.71
CA GLY A 511 -61.68 -46.96 -22.68
C GLY A 511 -62.10 -45.61 -22.07
N ILE A 512 -62.66 -45.62 -20.86
CA ILE A 512 -63.07 -44.42 -20.13
C ILE A 512 -61.84 -43.74 -19.52
N PHE A 513 -60.90 -44.49 -18.96
CA PHE A 513 -59.66 -43.92 -18.44
C PHE A 513 -58.78 -43.34 -19.55
N VAL A 514 -58.62 -43.99 -20.71
CA VAL A 514 -57.84 -43.48 -21.85
C VAL A 514 -58.48 -42.26 -22.51
N THR A 515 -59.81 -42.16 -22.53
CA THR A 515 -60.52 -40.97 -23.02
C THR A 515 -60.51 -39.82 -22.01
N LEU A 516 -60.69 -40.09 -20.71
CA LEU A 516 -60.47 -39.09 -19.66
C LEU A 516 -59.01 -38.62 -19.60
N TRP A 517 -58.06 -39.51 -19.90
CA TRP A 517 -56.64 -39.21 -19.90
C TRP A 517 -56.20 -38.52 -21.19
N SER A 518 -56.82 -38.76 -22.35
CA SER A 518 -56.57 -37.98 -23.57
C SER A 518 -57.08 -36.53 -23.46
N SER A 519 -57.99 -36.27 -22.52
CA SER A 519 -58.50 -34.93 -22.26
C SER A 519 -57.53 -34.14 -21.35
N VAL A 520 -56.75 -33.24 -21.98
CA VAL A 520 -55.87 -32.27 -21.31
C VAL A 520 -56.61 -31.49 -20.20
N ILE A 521 -57.92 -31.27 -20.38
CA ILE A 521 -58.79 -30.55 -19.45
C ILE A 521 -58.95 -31.28 -18.11
N ILE A 522 -59.10 -32.61 -18.14
CA ILE A 522 -59.31 -33.42 -16.93
C ILE A 522 -58.00 -33.59 -16.15
N ARG A 523 -56.87 -33.73 -16.84
CA ARG A 523 -55.53 -33.71 -16.21
C ARG A 523 -55.28 -32.37 -15.50
N LYS A 524 -55.67 -31.26 -16.14
CA LYS A 524 -55.56 -29.91 -15.56
C LYS A 524 -56.46 -29.72 -14.36
N GLN A 525 -57.73 -30.13 -14.42
CA GLN A 525 -58.66 -29.97 -13.31
C GLN A 525 -58.24 -30.75 -12.06
N ILE A 526 -57.72 -31.97 -12.23
CA ILE A 526 -57.25 -32.80 -11.11
C ILE A 526 -55.94 -32.25 -10.53
N LEU A 527 -55.01 -31.78 -11.37
CA LEU A 527 -53.74 -31.19 -10.91
C LEU A 527 -53.96 -29.86 -10.18
N VAL A 528 -54.86 -29.00 -10.69
CA VAL A 528 -55.23 -27.73 -10.04
C VAL A 528 -55.94 -27.97 -8.70
N LEU A 529 -56.86 -28.95 -8.63
CA LEU A 529 -57.51 -29.32 -7.37
C LEU A 529 -56.54 -29.91 -6.35
N LEU A 530 -55.54 -30.70 -6.79
CA LEU A 530 -54.51 -31.23 -5.88
C LEU A 530 -53.47 -30.19 -5.46
N ILE A 531 -53.06 -29.28 -6.36
CA ILE A 531 -52.16 -28.16 -6.00
C ILE A 531 -52.88 -27.26 -5.00
N GLN A 532 -54.17 -26.96 -5.20
CA GLN A 532 -54.99 -26.23 -4.23
C GLN A 532 -55.17 -26.99 -2.91
N TYR A 533 -55.23 -28.32 -2.91
CA TYR A 533 -55.30 -29.13 -1.69
C TYR A 533 -53.96 -29.18 -0.93
N LEU A 534 -52.84 -29.29 -1.64
CA LEU A 534 -51.49 -29.32 -1.05
C LEU A 534 -51.04 -27.95 -0.53
N LEU A 535 -51.42 -26.86 -1.21
CA LEU A 535 -51.23 -25.50 -0.69
C LEU A 535 -52.07 -25.28 0.59
N ARG A 536 -53.29 -25.82 0.63
CA ARG A 536 -54.16 -25.74 1.82
C ARG A 536 -53.63 -26.56 3.00
N LEU A 537 -52.98 -27.70 2.77
CA LEU A 537 -52.34 -28.50 3.83
C LEU A 537 -51.12 -27.81 4.46
N LYS A 538 -50.38 -26.99 3.70
CA LYS A 538 -49.23 -26.24 4.21
C LYS A 538 -49.62 -25.15 5.21
N ASP A 539 -50.85 -24.65 5.12
CA ASP A 539 -51.41 -23.68 6.07
C ASP A 539 -52.02 -24.34 7.32
N TYR A 540 -52.11 -25.68 7.37
CA TYR A 540 -52.53 -26.45 8.56
C TYR A 540 -51.37 -27.05 9.34
N THR A 541 -50.13 -26.87 8.90
CA THR A 541 -48.92 -27.20 9.68
C THR A 541 -48.32 -25.90 10.24
N VAL A 542 -49.09 -25.24 11.09
CA VAL A 542 -48.58 -24.41 12.19
C VAL A 542 -49.20 -25.02 13.44
N ASP A 543 -48.50 -26.02 13.97
CA ASP A 543 -48.38 -26.36 15.38
C ASP A 543 -47.09 -27.19 15.54
#